data_AF-A0A0N4YR77-F1
#
_entry.id   AF-A0A0N4YR77-F1
#
_cell.length_a   1.000
_cell.length_b   1.000
_cell.length_c   1.000
_cell.angle_alpha   90.00
_cell.angle_beta   90.00
_cell.angle_gamma   90.00
#
_symmetry.space_group_name_H-M   'P 1'
#
loop_
_entity.id
_entity.type
_entity.pdbx_description
1 polymer ?
#
loop_
_entity_poly.entity_id
_entity_poly.type
_entity_poly.pdbx_seq_one_letter_code
_entity_poly.pdbx_strand_id
1 'polypeptide(L)'
;MLQTAGVVVAIVEVLLCILSVYGLFRNFHLFGSSYLFWFILGIFSVIVIILAIALMLYAIKKEKARWLIPHLSAQIFLIIFLIIVAIVVAILLLFGAYRATFLMGIMIIVIYLLVAVLEFFFLIIVWKLYKHLRDYSSIGHYSDDKNVQWQTVGSPPKDNAHGSPAMGDVYPYGQDQQGHML
;
A
#
# COMPACT_ATOMS: atom_id res chain seq x y z
N MET A 1 -0.81 13.97 -2.01
CA MET A 1 -0.86 13.19 -3.28
C MET A 1 -1.00 11.68 -3.04
N LEU A 2 -0.22 11.05 -2.15
CA LEU A 2 -0.34 9.60 -1.90
C LEU A 2 -1.70 9.17 -1.32
N GLN A 3 -2.31 9.96 -0.43
CA GLN A 3 -3.65 9.68 0.09
C GLN A 3 -4.70 9.68 -1.04
N THR A 4 -4.61 10.63 -1.98
CA THR A 4 -5.48 10.69 -3.16
C THR A 4 -5.32 9.44 -4.03
N ALA A 5 -4.09 8.97 -4.23
CA ALA A 5 -3.83 7.73 -4.97
C ALA A 5 -4.45 6.50 -4.28
N GLY A 6 -4.38 6.41 -2.96
CA GLY A 6 -5.05 5.34 -2.19
C GLY A 6 -6.58 5.36 -2.32
N VAL A 7 -7.18 6.55 -2.35
CA VAL A 7 -8.64 6.68 -2.59
C VAL A 7 -9.01 6.26 -4.02
N VAL A 8 -8.19 6.64 -5.02
CA VAL A 8 -8.40 6.19 -6.40
C VAL A 8 -8.33 4.67 -6.50
N VAL A 9 -7.35 4.04 -5.84
CA VAL A 9 -7.26 2.56 -5.76
C VAL A 9 -8.53 1.98 -5.15
N ALA A 10 -9.01 2.52 -4.02
CA ALA A 10 -10.25 2.06 -3.38
C ALA A 10 -11.44 2.09 -4.34
N ILE A 11 -11.58 3.17 -5.12
CA ILE A 11 -12.68 3.31 -6.09
C ILE A 11 -12.57 2.24 -7.17
N VAL A 12 -11.37 2.03 -7.73
CA VAL A 12 -11.19 1.03 -8.80
C VAL A 12 -11.40 -0.39 -8.26
N GLU A 13 -10.96 -0.70 -7.05
CA GLU A 13 -11.21 -1.99 -6.41
C GLU A 13 -12.69 -2.24 -6.13
N VAL A 14 -13.45 -1.20 -5.77
CA VAL A 14 -14.91 -1.32 -5.65
C VAL A 14 -15.54 -1.67 -7.01
N LEU A 15 -15.07 -1.06 -8.11
CA LEU A 15 -15.55 -1.39 -9.45
C LEU A 15 -15.21 -2.84 -9.84
N LEU A 16 -14.00 -3.31 -9.51
CA LEU A 16 -13.61 -4.71 -9.73
C LEU A 16 -14.39 -5.68 -8.86
N CYS A 17 -14.71 -5.29 -7.63
CA CYS A 17 -15.55 -6.06 -6.73
C CYS A 17 -16.96 -6.23 -7.33
N ILE A 18 -17.55 -5.15 -7.87
CA ILE A 18 -18.84 -5.22 -8.58
C ILE A 18 -18.73 -6.13 -9.81
N LEU A 19 -17.65 -6.00 -10.60
CA LEU A 19 -17.41 -6.85 -11.78
C LEU A 19 -17.25 -8.33 -11.40
N SER A 20 -16.57 -8.63 -10.30
CA SER A 20 -16.38 -9.98 -9.76
C SER A 20 -17.71 -10.59 -9.31
N VAL A 21 -18.53 -9.82 -8.59
CA VAL A 21 -19.89 -10.22 -8.20
C VAL A 21 -20.73 -10.51 -9.44
N TYR A 22 -20.69 -9.63 -10.44
CA TYR A 22 -21.41 -9.84 -11.71
C TYR A 22 -20.96 -11.14 -12.42
N GLY A 23 -19.64 -11.37 -12.52
CA GLY A 23 -19.08 -12.60 -13.08
C GLY A 23 -19.51 -13.84 -12.30
N LEU A 24 -19.57 -13.75 -10.97
CA LEU A 24 -19.98 -14.83 -10.08
C LEU A 24 -21.45 -15.23 -10.32
N PHE A 25 -22.36 -14.26 -10.38
CA PHE A 25 -23.78 -14.51 -10.69
C PHE A 25 -23.98 -15.03 -12.12
N ARG A 26 -23.22 -14.51 -13.09
CA ARG A 26 -23.32 -14.99 -14.47
C ARG A 26 -22.85 -16.44 -14.59
N ASN A 27 -21.74 -16.80 -13.94
CA ASN A 27 -21.25 -18.18 -13.90
C ASN A 27 -22.21 -19.10 -13.15
N PHE A 28 -22.82 -18.65 -12.06
CA PHE A 28 -23.84 -19.43 -11.36
C PHE A 28 -25.06 -19.72 -12.24
N HIS A 29 -25.52 -18.75 -13.04
CA HIS A 29 -26.64 -18.96 -13.97
C HIS A 29 -26.27 -19.93 -15.11
N LEU A 30 -25.02 -19.93 -15.57
CA LEU A 30 -24.55 -20.78 -16.67
C LEU A 30 -24.27 -22.23 -16.24
N PHE A 31 -23.70 -22.44 -15.06
CA PHE A 31 -23.24 -23.76 -14.59
C PHE A 31 -24.13 -24.38 -13.51
N GLY A 32 -25.07 -23.62 -12.93
CA GLY A 32 -26.04 -24.10 -11.95
C GLY A 32 -25.40 -24.70 -10.68
N SER A 33 -25.97 -25.79 -10.18
CA SER A 33 -25.59 -26.42 -8.90
C SER A 33 -24.13 -26.90 -8.86
N SER A 34 -23.56 -27.30 -9.99
CA SER A 34 -22.15 -27.73 -10.09
C SER A 34 -21.15 -26.61 -9.75
N TYR A 35 -21.59 -25.36 -9.78
CA TYR A 35 -20.77 -24.19 -9.41
C TYR A 35 -21.02 -23.69 -7.98
N LEU A 36 -21.90 -24.32 -7.19
CA LEU A 36 -22.25 -23.86 -5.83
C LEU A 36 -21.03 -23.72 -4.89
N PHE A 37 -20.11 -24.68 -4.93
CA PHE A 37 -18.90 -24.63 -4.11
C PHE A 37 -18.04 -23.40 -4.46
N TRP A 38 -17.81 -23.16 -5.75
CA TRP A 38 -17.06 -22.01 -6.25
C TRP A 38 -17.80 -20.68 -6.02
N PHE A 39 -19.13 -20.71 -6.06
CA PHE A 39 -19.99 -19.57 -5.75
C PHE A 39 -19.84 -19.13 -4.30
N ILE A 40 -19.93 -20.07 -3.34
CA ILE A 40 -19.77 -19.77 -1.91
C ILE A 40 -18.35 -19.24 -1.62
N LEU A 41 -17.33 -19.86 -2.21
CA LEU A 41 -15.94 -19.40 -2.11
C LEU A 41 -15.79 -17.97 -2.67
N GLY A 42 -16.41 -17.69 -3.82
CA GLY A 42 -16.44 -16.36 -4.42
C GLY A 42 -17.10 -15.30 -3.55
N ILE A 43 -18.25 -15.59 -2.93
CA ILE A 43 -18.90 -14.68 -1.99
C ILE A 43 -17.99 -14.39 -0.79
N PHE A 44 -17.35 -15.42 -0.23
CA PHE A 44 -16.43 -15.24 0.88
C PHE A 44 -15.26 -14.32 0.50
N SER A 45 -14.68 -14.52 -0.69
CA SER A 45 -13.62 -13.66 -1.22
C SER A 45 -14.08 -12.20 -1.37
N VAL A 46 -15.29 -11.96 -1.89
CA VAL A 46 -15.87 -10.62 -2.01
C VAL A 46 -16.00 -9.93 -0.65
N ILE A 47 -16.47 -10.65 0.38
CA ILE A 47 -16.58 -10.11 1.74
C ILE A 47 -15.21 -9.69 2.28
N VAL A 48 -14.19 -10.53 2.12
CA VAL A 48 -12.82 -10.22 2.54
C VAL A 48 -12.28 -8.98 1.84
N ILE A 49 -12.54 -8.83 0.53
CA ILE A 49 -12.13 -7.66 -0.26
C ILE A 49 -12.83 -6.38 0.25
N ILE A 50 -14.15 -6.43 0.47
CA ILE A 50 -14.90 -5.27 1.00
C ILE A 50 -14.36 -4.85 2.37
N LEU A 51 -14.10 -5.81 3.26
CA LEU A 51 -13.48 -5.53 4.56
C LEU A 51 -12.10 -4.91 4.39
N ALA A 52 -11.28 -5.41 3.48
CA ALA A 52 -9.95 -4.88 3.19
C ALA A 52 -10.00 -3.42 2.68
N ILE A 53 -10.92 -3.10 1.77
CA ILE A 53 -11.14 -1.74 1.25
C ILE A 53 -11.58 -0.81 2.39
N ALA A 54 -12.53 -1.24 3.23
CA ALA A 54 -12.99 -0.46 4.36
C ALA A 54 -11.87 -0.17 5.36
N LEU A 55 -11.03 -1.17 5.65
CA LEU A 55 -9.86 -1.01 6.50
C LEU A 55 -8.81 -0.08 5.88
N MET A 56 -8.61 -0.13 4.56
CA MET A 56 -7.72 0.79 3.86
C MET A 56 -8.21 2.23 3.98
N LEU A 57 -9.50 2.50 3.73
CA LEU A 57 -10.10 3.83 3.88
C LEU A 57 -10.02 4.31 5.34
N TYR A 58 -10.23 3.41 6.30
CA TYR A 58 -10.09 3.72 7.73
C TYR A 58 -8.63 4.06 8.10
N ALA A 59 -7.66 3.34 7.55
CA ALA A 59 -6.24 3.57 7.77
C ALA A 59 -5.81 4.97 7.28
N ILE A 60 -6.33 5.40 6.13
CA ILE A 60 -6.11 6.74 5.59
C ILE A 60 -6.68 7.80 6.55
N LYS A 61 -7.90 7.59 7.07
CA LYS A 61 -8.55 8.55 7.98
C LYS A 61 -7.88 8.65 9.36
N LYS A 62 -7.33 7.56 9.86
CA LYS A 62 -6.69 7.48 11.19
C LYS A 62 -5.16 7.61 11.16
N GLU A 63 -4.56 7.74 9.97
CA GLU A 63 -3.10 7.78 9.74
C GLU A 63 -2.33 6.61 10.39
N LYS A 64 -3.01 5.48 10.62
CA LYS A 64 -2.42 4.29 11.26
C LYS A 64 -2.10 3.22 10.22
N ALA A 65 -0.81 3.07 9.90
CA ALA A 65 -0.30 2.12 8.91
C ALA A 65 -0.66 0.64 9.19
N ARG A 66 -0.91 0.27 10.45
CA ARG A 66 -1.19 -1.12 10.86
C ARG A 66 -2.47 -1.68 10.22
N TRP A 67 -3.44 -0.84 9.90
CA TRP A 67 -4.72 -1.25 9.28
C TRP A 67 -4.62 -1.51 7.77
N LEU A 68 -3.48 -1.17 7.13
CA LEU A 68 -3.23 -1.46 5.71
C LEU A 68 -2.71 -2.89 5.46
N ILE A 69 -2.18 -3.53 6.51
CA ILE A 69 -1.60 -4.89 6.45
C ILE A 69 -2.61 -5.93 5.93
N PRO A 70 -3.85 -6.03 6.45
CA PRO A 70 -4.81 -7.01 5.94
C PRO A 70 -5.15 -6.80 4.46
N HIS A 71 -5.16 -5.56 3.99
CA HIS A 71 -5.42 -5.23 2.60
C HIS A 71 -4.26 -5.64 1.68
N LEU A 72 -3.01 -5.31 2.05
CA LEU A 72 -1.82 -5.78 1.33
C LEU A 72 -1.75 -7.31 1.25
N SER A 73 -2.07 -8.00 2.35
CA SER A 73 -2.10 -9.46 2.38
C SER A 73 -3.15 -10.03 1.43
N ALA A 74 -4.36 -9.45 1.41
CA ALA A 74 -5.43 -9.87 0.52
C ALA A 74 -5.07 -9.69 -0.97
N GLN A 75 -4.40 -8.58 -1.33
CA GLN A 75 -3.93 -8.35 -2.71
C GLN A 75 -2.89 -9.38 -3.15
N ILE A 76 -1.90 -9.70 -2.31
CA ILE A 76 -0.90 -10.74 -2.63
C ILE A 76 -1.57 -12.09 -2.86
N PHE A 77 -2.52 -12.44 -1.99
CA PHE A 77 -3.28 -13.67 -2.12
C PHE A 77 -4.09 -13.71 -3.43
N LEU A 78 -4.77 -12.61 -3.79
CA LEU A 78 -5.52 -12.50 -5.05
C LEU A 78 -4.63 -12.65 -6.28
N ILE A 79 -3.46 -12.02 -6.31
CA ILE A 79 -2.51 -12.13 -7.42
C ILE A 79 -2.07 -13.58 -7.61
N ILE A 80 -1.66 -14.25 -6.53
CA ILE A 80 -1.26 -15.66 -6.57
C ILE A 80 -2.42 -16.54 -7.05
N PHE A 81 -3.63 -16.30 -6.53
CA PHE A 81 -4.82 -17.05 -6.93
C PHE A 81 -5.14 -16.88 -8.42
N LEU A 82 -5.09 -15.65 -8.95
CA LEU A 82 -5.32 -15.36 -10.37
C LEU A 82 -4.30 -16.07 -11.27
N ILE A 83 -3.03 -16.10 -10.86
CA ILE A 83 -1.97 -16.82 -11.58
C ILE A 83 -2.26 -18.33 -11.58
N ILE A 84 -2.62 -18.91 -10.43
CA ILE A 84 -2.95 -20.34 -10.33
C ILE A 84 -4.14 -20.67 -11.24
N VAL A 85 -5.22 -19.88 -11.18
CA VAL A 85 -6.40 -20.10 -12.04
C VAL A 85 -6.02 -20.00 -13.52
N ALA A 86 -5.20 -19.02 -13.92
CA ALA A 86 -4.73 -18.90 -15.30
C ALA A 86 -3.91 -20.12 -15.75
N ILE A 87 -3.03 -20.64 -14.89
CA ILE A 87 -2.25 -21.86 -15.17
C ILE A 87 -3.16 -23.08 -15.28
N VAL A 88 -4.13 -23.25 -14.38
CA VAL A 88 -5.10 -24.34 -14.44
C VAL A 88 -5.88 -24.31 -15.75
N VAL A 89 -6.36 -23.14 -16.17
CA VAL A 89 -7.06 -22.98 -17.46
C VAL A 89 -6.13 -23.25 -18.64
N ALA A 90 -4.86 -22.83 -18.59
CA ALA A 90 -3.87 -23.13 -19.63
C ALA A 90 -3.58 -24.63 -19.75
N ILE A 91 -3.46 -25.34 -18.63
CA ILE A 91 -3.29 -26.80 -18.59
C ILE A 91 -4.55 -27.49 -19.16
N LEU A 92 -5.74 -27.01 -18.79
CA LEU A 92 -7.00 -27.55 -19.32
C LEU A 92 -7.11 -27.33 -20.84
N LEU A 93 -6.63 -26.22 -21.38
CA LEU A 93 -6.53 -26.01 -22.83
C LEU A 93 -5.52 -26.95 -23.50
N LEU A 94 -4.40 -27.22 -22.84
CA LEU A 94 -3.34 -28.08 -23.37
C LEU A 94 -3.81 -29.54 -23.49
N PHE A 95 -4.58 -30.04 -22.52
CA PHE A 95 -5.13 -31.40 -22.52
C PHE A 95 -6.52 -31.52 -23.18
N GLY A 96 -7.33 -30.46 -23.14
CA GLY A 96 -8.70 -30.42 -23.65
C GLY A 96 -8.81 -29.82 -25.05
N ALA A 97 -8.03 -30.33 -26.01
CA ALA A 97 -7.92 -29.84 -27.38
C ALA A 97 -9.26 -29.84 -28.14
N TYR A 98 -10.08 -28.80 -27.94
CA TYR A 98 -11.30 -28.53 -28.71
C TYR A 98 -11.14 -27.20 -29.44
N ARG A 99 -11.09 -27.26 -30.78
CA ARG A 99 -10.93 -26.11 -31.69
C ARG A 99 -11.95 -24.98 -31.45
N ALA A 100 -13.13 -25.29 -30.90
CA ALA A 100 -14.20 -24.32 -30.67
C ALA A 100 -14.04 -23.51 -29.37
N THR A 101 -13.40 -24.04 -28.33
CA THR A 101 -13.21 -23.36 -27.03
C THR A 101 -11.83 -22.74 -26.86
N PHE A 102 -10.91 -22.97 -27.80
CA PHE A 102 -9.55 -22.42 -27.76
C PHE A 102 -9.52 -20.89 -27.64
N LEU A 103 -10.31 -20.18 -28.46
CA LEU A 103 -10.40 -18.72 -28.39
C LEU A 103 -10.98 -18.23 -27.06
N MET A 104 -12.02 -18.90 -26.54
CA MET A 104 -12.61 -18.54 -25.25
C MET A 104 -11.63 -18.76 -24.09
N GLY A 105 -10.90 -19.89 -24.10
CA GLY A 105 -9.90 -20.16 -23.07
C GLY A 105 -8.73 -19.17 -23.10
N ILE A 106 -8.23 -18.81 -24.28
CA ILE A 106 -7.20 -17.76 -24.43
C ILE A 106 -7.72 -16.43 -23.90
N MET A 107 -8.94 -16.04 -24.27
CA MET A 107 -9.54 -14.79 -23.79
C MET A 107 -9.64 -14.75 -22.26
N ILE A 108 -10.05 -15.86 -21.63
CA ILE A 108 -10.10 -15.98 -20.16
C ILE A 108 -8.70 -15.82 -19.54
N ILE A 109 -7.68 -16.47 -20.11
CA ILE A 109 -6.30 -16.35 -19.64
C ILE A 109 -5.81 -14.90 -19.74
N VAL A 110 -6.05 -14.24 -20.88
CA VAL A 110 -5.65 -12.84 -21.09
C VAL A 110 -6.35 -11.92 -20.10
N ILE A 111 -7.66 -12.09 -19.87
CA ILE A 111 -8.40 -11.30 -18.88
C ILE A 111 -7.81 -11.49 -17.48
N TYR A 112 -7.55 -12.74 -17.05
CA TYR A 112 -6.98 -12.99 -15.73
C TYR A 112 -5.58 -12.42 -15.58
N LEU A 113 -4.74 -12.48 -16.62
CA LEU A 113 -3.43 -11.84 -16.62
C LEU A 113 -3.53 -10.32 -16.53
N LEU A 114 -4.44 -9.69 -17.28
CA LEU A 114 -4.67 -8.25 -17.21
C LEU A 114 -5.13 -7.81 -15.81
N VAL A 115 -6.06 -8.55 -15.21
CA VAL A 115 -6.50 -8.30 -13.83
C VAL A 115 -5.35 -8.50 -12.85
N ALA A 116 -4.53 -9.55 -13.00
CA ALA A 116 -3.37 -9.77 -12.13
C ALA A 116 -2.32 -8.64 -12.22
N VAL A 117 -2.07 -8.12 -13.43
CA VAL A 117 -1.19 -6.95 -13.62
C VAL A 117 -1.76 -5.70 -12.96
N LEU A 118 -3.08 -5.51 -13.06
CA LEU A 118 -3.77 -4.39 -12.42
C LEU A 118 -3.70 -4.48 -10.89
N GLU A 119 -3.94 -5.65 -10.30
CA GLU A 119 -3.78 -5.91 -8.86
C GLU A 119 -2.33 -5.67 -8.40
N PHE A 120 -1.34 -6.10 -9.20
CA PHE A 120 0.06 -5.83 -8.92
C PHE A 120 0.37 -4.33 -8.91
N PHE A 121 -0.22 -3.56 -9.82
CA PHE A 121 -0.10 -2.11 -9.84
C PHE A 121 -0.70 -1.46 -8.58
N PHE A 122 -1.87 -1.91 -8.13
CA PHE A 122 -2.46 -1.44 -6.88
C PHE A 122 -1.60 -1.78 -5.67
N LEU A 123 -1.04 -3.00 -5.63
CA LEU A 123 -0.12 -3.40 -4.58
C LEU A 123 1.08 -2.46 -4.47
N ILE A 124 1.65 -2.00 -5.59
CA ILE A 124 2.75 -1.01 -5.56
C ILE A 124 2.29 0.32 -4.95
N ILE A 125 1.10 0.81 -5.29
CA ILE A 125 0.55 2.06 -4.75
C ILE A 125 0.30 1.93 -3.24
N VAL A 126 -0.37 0.86 -2.83
CA VAL A 126 -0.69 0.58 -1.43
C VAL A 126 0.59 0.34 -0.63
N TRP A 127 1.60 -0.33 -1.21
CA TRP A 127 2.91 -0.50 -0.57
C TRP A 127 3.62 0.84 -0.34
N LYS A 128 3.61 1.74 -1.34
CA LYS A 128 4.13 3.10 -1.17
C LYS A 128 3.35 3.87 -0.11
N LEU A 129 2.02 3.72 -0.05
CA LEU A 129 1.18 4.32 0.99
C LEU A 129 1.49 3.76 2.38
N TYR A 130 1.69 2.45 2.50
CA TYR A 130 2.09 1.80 3.73
C TYR A 130 3.43 2.31 4.24
N LYS A 131 4.44 2.38 3.36
CA LYS A 131 5.77 2.91 3.72
C LYS A 131 5.66 4.36 4.21
N HIS A 132 4.91 5.18 3.47
CA HIS A 132 4.69 6.58 3.85
C HIS A 132 4.03 6.72 5.23
N LEU A 133 2.93 6.02 5.49
CA LEU A 133 2.26 6.05 6.79
C LEU A 133 3.13 5.48 7.93
N ARG A 134 3.95 4.47 7.64
CA ARG A 134 4.89 3.89 8.61
C ARG A 134 5.98 4.88 9.00
N ASP A 135 6.55 5.60 8.05
CA ASP A 135 7.60 6.59 8.30
C ASP A 135 7.07 7.75 9.18
N TYR A 136 5.85 8.22 8.94
CA TYR A 136 5.18 9.21 9.82
C TYR A 136 4.89 8.67 11.22
N SER A 137 4.44 7.42 11.34
CA SER A 137 4.23 6.78 12.65
C SER A 137 5.54 6.57 13.42
N SER A 138 6.65 6.32 12.71
CA SER A 138 7.98 6.21 13.31
C SER A 138 8.45 7.55 13.87
N ILE A 139 8.21 8.66 13.16
CA ILE A 139 8.55 10.01 13.64
C ILE A 139 7.72 10.38 14.86
N GLY A 140 6.42 10.05 14.87
CA GLY A 140 5.53 10.24 16.02
C GLY A 140 5.94 9.43 17.26
N HIS A 141 6.56 8.26 17.07
CA HIS A 141 7.05 7.44 18.17
C HIS A 141 8.32 8.01 18.82
N TYR A 142 9.17 8.70 18.03
CA TYR A 142 10.34 9.43 18.53
C TYR A 142 9.99 10.74 19.25
N SER A 143 8.81 11.32 18.99
CA SER A 143 8.31 12.49 19.72
C SER A 143 7.46 12.16 20.95
N ASP A 144 7.04 10.89 21.12
CA ASP A 144 6.38 10.41 22.34
C ASP A 144 7.35 9.74 23.32
N ASP A 145 8.61 9.53 22.92
CA ASP A 145 9.71 9.46 23.88
C ASP A 145 9.92 10.86 24.47
N LYS A 146 9.07 11.19 25.44
CA LYS A 146 9.23 12.29 26.41
C LYS A 146 10.45 12.11 27.32
N ASN A 147 11.51 11.50 26.80
CA ASN A 147 12.82 11.37 27.42
C ASN A 147 13.97 11.60 26.44
N VAL A 148 13.71 12.03 25.20
CA VAL A 148 14.75 12.74 24.45
C VAL A 148 14.67 14.20 24.86
N GLN A 149 15.39 14.51 25.92
CA GLN A 149 15.68 15.84 26.40
C GLN A 149 16.41 16.59 25.27
N TRP A 150 15.66 17.13 24.31
CA TRP A 150 16.17 18.17 23.44
C TRP A 150 16.49 19.34 24.35
N GLN A 151 17.77 19.46 24.72
CA GLN A 151 18.32 20.75 25.08
C GLN A 151 18.10 21.65 23.88
N THR A 152 17.00 22.38 23.89
CA THR A 152 16.82 23.53 23.03
C THR A 152 16.24 24.62 23.90
N VAL A 153 17.19 25.25 24.60
CA VAL A 153 17.30 26.68 24.91
C VAL A 153 15.97 27.39 25.07
N GLY A 154 15.69 27.75 26.33
CA GLY A 154 14.63 28.66 26.69
C GLY A 154 14.59 29.86 25.75
N SER A 155 13.37 30.31 25.49
CA SER A 155 13.00 31.47 24.70
C SER A 155 14.10 32.54 24.70
N PRO A 156 14.55 33.05 23.54
CA PRO A 156 15.55 34.10 23.52
C PRO A 156 15.04 35.29 24.35
N PRO A 157 15.86 35.85 25.26
CA PRO A 157 15.44 37.00 26.05
C PRO A 157 15.11 38.15 25.11
N LYS A 158 14.04 38.87 25.44
CA LYS A 158 13.39 39.91 24.62
C LYS A 158 14.22 41.19 24.44
N ASP A 159 15.50 41.19 24.83
CA ASP A 159 16.29 42.42 24.90
C ASP A 159 17.62 42.25 24.16
N ASN A 160 17.66 42.83 22.95
CA ASN A 160 18.82 42.99 22.08
C ASN A 160 19.79 44.05 22.60
N ALA A 161 20.28 43.93 23.82
CA ALA A 161 21.24 44.89 24.35
C ALA A 161 22.17 44.25 25.37
N HIS A 162 23.44 44.17 24.99
CA HIS A 162 24.61 43.86 25.81
C HIS A 162 24.88 42.38 26.12
N GLY A 163 26.09 41.96 25.70
CA GLY A 163 26.62 40.62 25.90
C GLY A 163 26.58 40.20 27.36
N SER A 164 26.12 38.97 27.59
CA SER A 164 26.10 38.40 28.92
C SER A 164 27.25 37.40 29.11
N PRO A 165 27.92 37.39 30.28
CA PRO A 165 29.14 36.61 30.53
C PRO A 165 28.95 35.08 30.61
N ALA A 166 27.76 34.55 30.31
CA ALA A 166 27.46 33.12 30.29
C ALA A 166 27.61 32.51 28.88
N MET A 167 27.76 33.34 27.84
CA MET A 167 28.26 32.93 26.53
C MET A 167 29.78 33.02 26.59
N GLY A 168 30.45 31.93 26.99
CA GLY A 168 31.91 31.88 27.05
C GLY A 168 32.55 32.22 25.71
N ASP A 169 32.96 33.48 25.58
CA ASP A 169 33.72 34.03 24.46
C ASP A 169 35.02 33.26 24.23
N VAL A 170 35.27 32.85 22.99
CA VAL A 170 36.52 33.14 22.27
C VAL A 170 36.17 33.30 20.79
N TYR A 171 36.34 34.51 20.25
CA TYR A 171 36.23 34.77 18.80
C TYR A 171 37.55 34.37 18.11
N PRO A 172 37.57 33.47 17.11
CA PRO A 172 38.67 33.40 16.18
C PRO A 172 38.23 34.11 14.90
N TYR A 173 38.39 35.44 14.87
CA TYR A 173 38.67 36.07 13.57
C TYR A 173 40.01 35.49 13.10
N GLY A 174 40.03 34.92 11.89
CA GLY A 174 41.13 34.13 11.37
C GLY A 174 42.44 34.89 11.14
N GLN A 175 43.49 34.10 10.83
CA GLN A 175 44.62 34.40 9.93
C GLN A 175 45.48 35.64 10.29
N ASP A 176 46.81 35.58 10.53
CA ASP A 176 47.88 34.91 9.77
C ASP A 176 49.22 34.91 10.55
N GLN A 177 50.13 34.03 10.11
CA GLN A 177 51.60 34.05 10.28
C GLN A 177 52.25 33.65 11.63
N GLN A 178 52.65 32.37 11.68
CA GLN A 178 53.96 31.98 12.21
C GLN A 178 55.07 32.68 11.43
N GLY A 179 56.02 33.32 12.12
CA GLY A 179 57.29 33.73 11.51
C GLY A 179 58.15 34.66 12.35
N HIS A 180 59.15 34.08 13.03
CA HIS A 180 60.44 34.66 13.46
C HIS A 180 60.47 36.01 14.20
N MET A 181 61.00 36.00 15.43
CA MET A 181 62.00 36.97 15.89
C MET A 181 62.69 36.42 17.17
N LEU A 182 63.78 35.68 16.95
CA LEU A 182 65.00 35.74 17.76
C LEU A 182 65.95 36.68 17.02
#